data_AF-A0A1E7EZ44-F1
#
_entry.id   AF-A0A1E7EZ44-F1
#
_cell.length_a   1.000
_cell.length_b   1.000
_cell.length_c   1.000
_cell.angle_alpha   90.00
_cell.angle_beta   90.00
_cell.angle_gamma   90.00
#
_symmetry.space_group_name_H-M   'P 1'
#
loop_
_entity.id
_entity.type
_entity.pdbx_description
1 polymer ?
#
loop_
_entity_poly.entity_id
_entity_poly.type
_entity_poly.pdbx_seq_one_letter_code
_entity_poly.pdbx_strand_id
1 'polypeptide(L)'
;MVRSMIRGTTGCFYFGRRLAMTATVTSQQPLYYYHCSSSKTSFPTTSNDNSERQRQQRFFSTNNNDGNDGDNSGHDVKSSSSSSTYTQLLTEATAKQLQGDVPSAIKLTIQALEIMKEDVHANDDDDNENEIAETILFLGKLYQLENQFENAVESFEKARDLFDSGSSGGSSRKKRYFTSITHLAYAQKELGQYNVSERNYLYSLKGLEILGGYTDGMTNHTCYELSQLYKAQHKFRKAIDVLETMKMNLSNVFGKTDSKVLQLNSELANLLILLETQEQSQEKQPSSSAVIMN
;
A
#
# COMPACT_ATOMS: atom_id res chain seq x y z
N MET A 1 54.92 -36.85 36.33
CA MET A 1 54.96 -37.31 37.74
C MET A 1 53.62 -36.91 38.36
N VAL A 2 52.63 -37.79 38.59
CA VAL A 2 52.56 -38.92 39.57
C VAL A 2 52.64 -38.36 41.00
N ARG A 3 51.64 -38.42 41.92
CA ARG A 3 50.52 -39.35 42.28
C ARG A 3 49.20 -38.57 42.51
N SER A 4 47.96 -39.08 42.39
CA SER A 4 47.29 -40.37 42.70
C SER A 4 46.74 -40.51 44.14
N MET A 5 45.58 -41.20 44.28
CA MET A 5 44.80 -41.61 45.49
C MET A 5 43.67 -40.65 45.97
N ILE A 6 42.45 -41.07 46.38
CA ILE A 6 41.90 -42.42 46.71
C ILE A 6 40.37 -42.59 46.41
N ARG A 7 39.96 -43.86 46.28
CA ARG A 7 38.62 -44.55 46.17
C ARG A 7 37.45 -43.90 46.97
N GLY A 8 36.17 -43.97 46.58
CA GLY A 8 35.24 -45.13 46.35
C GLY A 8 33.76 -44.65 46.28
N THR A 9 32.65 -45.43 46.28
CA THR A 9 32.38 -46.90 46.21
C THR A 9 30.88 -47.18 45.93
N THR A 10 30.57 -48.12 45.01
CA THR A 10 29.35 -49.01 44.87
C THR A 10 27.90 -48.52 45.08
N GLY A 11 27.00 -48.83 44.11
CA GLY A 11 25.55 -48.96 44.34
C GLY A 11 24.70 -49.07 43.05
N CYS A 12 24.17 -50.26 42.74
CA CYS A 12 23.32 -50.52 41.56
C CYS A 12 21.92 -51.08 41.96
N PHE A 13 21.02 -51.13 40.96
CA PHE A 13 19.77 -51.93 40.86
C PHE A 13 18.38 -51.32 41.22
N TYR A 14 17.67 -50.94 40.14
CA TYR A 14 16.37 -51.47 39.68
C TYR A 14 14.99 -50.86 40.08
N PHE A 15 14.29 -50.47 39.01
CA PHE A 15 12.87 -50.73 38.66
C PHE A 15 11.69 -50.19 39.51
N GLY A 16 10.89 -49.33 38.86
CA GLY A 16 9.49 -49.04 39.20
C GLY A 16 8.67 -48.72 37.94
N ARG A 17 8.05 -49.73 37.32
CA ARG A 17 7.16 -49.59 36.13
C ARG A 17 5.71 -49.28 36.54
N ARG A 18 5.08 -48.31 35.85
CA ARG A 18 3.65 -48.26 35.46
C ARG A 18 3.57 -47.28 34.27
N LEU A 19 3.19 -47.62 33.04
CA LEU A 19 1.93 -48.22 32.53
C LEU A 19 0.68 -47.54 33.11
N ALA A 20 -0.27 -47.01 32.34
CA ALA A 20 -0.34 -46.66 30.90
C ALA A 20 -1.61 -45.82 30.71
N MET A 21 -1.71 -44.95 29.69
CA MET A 21 -2.90 -44.83 28.84
C MET A 21 -2.72 -43.83 27.68
N THR A 22 -3.46 -44.10 26.61
CA THR A 22 -3.49 -43.38 25.34
C THR A 22 -4.36 -42.12 25.40
N ALA A 23 -3.90 -41.02 24.80
CA ALA A 23 -4.76 -39.94 24.34
C ALA A 23 -4.16 -39.25 23.10
N THR A 24 -4.58 -39.67 21.91
CA THR A 24 -4.46 -38.84 20.71
C THR A 24 -5.48 -37.70 20.83
N VAL A 25 -5.01 -36.49 21.11
CA VAL A 25 -5.83 -35.28 20.98
C VAL A 25 -5.09 -34.31 20.06
N THR A 26 -5.62 -34.17 18.86
CA THR A 26 -5.40 -33.03 17.97
C THR A 26 -5.80 -31.75 18.69
N SER A 27 -4.83 -30.94 19.11
CA SER A 27 -5.06 -29.53 19.45
C SER A 27 -4.65 -28.64 18.28
N GLN A 28 -5.44 -28.70 17.20
CA GLN A 28 -5.71 -27.49 16.44
C GLN A 28 -6.41 -26.52 17.40
N GLN A 29 -5.62 -25.68 18.08
CA GLN A 29 -6.10 -24.50 18.79
C GLN A 29 -5.82 -23.32 17.86
N PRO A 30 -6.84 -22.50 17.52
CA PRO A 30 -6.68 -21.45 16.55
C PRO A 30 -5.73 -20.39 17.10
N LEU A 31 -4.72 -20.00 16.31
CA LEU A 31 -4.16 -18.67 16.47
C LEU A 31 -5.33 -17.71 16.25
N TYR A 32 -5.64 -16.92 17.28
CA TYR A 32 -6.72 -15.97 17.25
C TYR A 32 -6.55 -15.10 16.01
N TYR A 33 -7.53 -15.16 15.12
CA TYR A 33 -7.70 -14.18 14.06
C TYR A 33 -7.86 -12.83 14.77
N TYR A 34 -6.76 -12.09 14.85
CA TYR A 34 -6.87 -10.65 14.75
C TYR A 34 -7.52 -10.42 13.40
N HIS A 35 -8.82 -10.13 13.45
CA HIS A 35 -9.49 -9.46 12.36
C HIS A 35 -8.58 -8.29 11.99
N CYS A 36 -7.98 -8.36 10.80
CA CYS A 36 -7.58 -7.17 10.11
C CYS A 36 -8.88 -6.45 9.77
N SER A 37 -9.42 -5.74 10.77
CA SER A 37 -10.31 -4.62 10.55
C SER A 37 -9.49 -3.61 9.76
N SER A 38 -9.48 -3.81 8.46
CA SER A 38 -9.50 -2.73 7.48
C SER A 38 -10.64 -1.81 7.89
N SER A 39 -10.31 -0.88 8.80
CA SER A 39 -11.07 0.33 8.97
C SER A 39 -11.21 0.90 7.57
N LYS A 40 -12.46 1.04 7.14
CA LYS A 40 -12.76 1.49 5.78
C LYS A 40 -12.29 2.93 5.63
N THR A 41 -11.03 3.11 5.24
CA THR A 41 -10.44 4.38 4.82
C THR A 41 -10.89 4.74 3.40
N SER A 42 -12.14 4.42 3.07
CA SER A 42 -12.90 5.12 2.05
C SER A 42 -13.12 6.54 2.55
N PHE A 43 -12.21 7.46 2.19
CA PHE A 43 -12.44 8.88 2.39
C PHE A 43 -13.69 9.28 1.60
N PRO A 44 -14.81 9.69 2.24
CA PRO A 44 -15.94 10.18 1.49
C PRO A 44 -15.57 11.53 0.88
N THR A 45 -15.80 11.66 -0.43
CA THR A 45 -15.81 12.92 -1.17
C THR A 45 -17.23 13.48 -1.18
N THR A 46 -17.54 14.34 -0.20
CA THR A 46 -18.81 15.07 -0.17
C THR A 46 -18.61 16.49 -0.72
N SER A 47 -18.70 16.64 -2.04
CA SER A 47 -19.00 17.91 -2.69
C SER A 47 -20.49 17.96 -2.99
N ASN A 48 -21.22 18.78 -2.23
CA ASN A 48 -22.64 19.04 -2.48
C ASN A 48 -22.76 20.09 -3.59
N ASP A 49 -22.96 19.67 -4.83
CA ASP A 49 -23.34 20.59 -5.91
C ASP A 49 -24.35 19.96 -6.86
N ASN A 50 -25.51 20.61 -7.04
CA ASN A 50 -26.69 20.06 -7.72
C ASN A 50 -26.61 20.09 -9.25
N SER A 51 -25.40 20.11 -9.81
CA SER A 51 -25.12 20.21 -11.26
C SER A 51 -24.62 18.91 -11.91
N GLU A 52 -24.20 17.90 -11.13
CA GLU A 52 -23.63 16.66 -11.69
C GLU A 52 -24.65 15.64 -12.22
N ARG A 53 -25.94 15.76 -11.88
CA ARG A 53 -26.99 14.79 -12.31
C ARG A 53 -27.24 14.74 -13.82
N GLN A 54 -26.60 15.60 -14.62
CA GLN A 54 -26.58 15.51 -16.10
C GLN A 54 -25.21 15.14 -16.71
N ARG A 55 -24.16 14.92 -15.90
CA ARG A 55 -22.85 14.45 -16.40
C ARG A 55 -22.59 12.96 -16.20
N GLN A 56 -23.17 12.34 -15.16
CA GLN A 56 -22.95 10.90 -14.87
C GLN A 56 -23.66 9.92 -15.84
N GLN A 57 -24.30 10.40 -16.91
CA GLN A 57 -24.78 9.57 -18.03
C GLN A 57 -23.88 9.63 -19.28
N ARG A 58 -22.73 10.32 -19.24
CA ARG A 58 -21.77 10.40 -20.36
C ARG A 58 -20.47 9.61 -20.14
N PHE A 59 -20.56 8.41 -19.57
CA PHE A 59 -19.43 7.47 -19.54
C PHE A 59 -19.70 6.11 -20.20
N PHE A 60 -20.96 5.77 -20.50
CA PHE A 60 -21.30 4.67 -21.41
C PHE A 60 -22.57 5.03 -22.20
N SER A 61 -22.41 5.48 -23.44
CA SER A 61 -23.49 5.64 -24.43
C SER A 61 -22.89 5.76 -25.84
N THR A 62 -22.58 4.62 -26.45
CA THR A 62 -22.48 4.52 -27.91
C THR A 62 -23.90 4.56 -28.47
N ASN A 63 -24.32 5.74 -28.92
CA ASN A 63 -25.65 5.94 -29.48
C ASN A 63 -25.63 5.46 -30.94
N ASN A 64 -26.28 4.33 -31.23
CA ASN A 64 -26.57 3.94 -32.62
C ASN A 64 -27.51 4.97 -33.23
N ASN A 65 -27.18 5.50 -34.40
CA ASN A 65 -28.15 6.03 -35.34
C ASN A 65 -27.58 5.97 -36.76
N ASP A 66 -28.35 5.40 -37.67
CA ASP A 66 -28.00 5.25 -39.08
C ASP A 66 -27.91 6.61 -39.77
N GLY A 67 -26.86 6.78 -40.57
CA GLY A 67 -26.56 8.01 -41.32
C GLY A 67 -25.66 7.67 -42.51
N ASN A 68 -26.21 6.91 -43.45
CA ASN A 68 -25.51 6.47 -44.65
C ASN A 68 -25.32 7.63 -45.64
N ASP A 69 -24.12 8.22 -45.65
CA ASP A 69 -23.53 8.87 -46.81
C ASP A 69 -22.07 8.39 -46.92
N GLY A 70 -21.72 7.84 -48.07
CA GLY A 70 -20.45 7.13 -48.24
C GLY A 70 -19.32 8.05 -48.64
N ASP A 71 -18.14 7.81 -48.07
CA ASP A 71 -16.93 7.84 -48.90
C ASP A 71 -15.93 6.76 -48.48
N ASN A 72 -15.22 6.21 -49.46
CA ASN A 72 -14.47 4.97 -49.32
C ASN A 72 -12.99 5.24 -49.04
N SER A 73 -12.57 5.15 -47.77
CA SER A 73 -11.17 4.95 -47.41
C SER A 73 -11.05 3.90 -46.31
N GLY A 74 -10.34 2.82 -46.61
CA GLY A 74 -10.24 1.68 -45.70
C GLY A 74 -9.21 1.91 -44.61
N HIS A 75 -9.67 2.05 -43.36
CA HIS A 75 -8.84 1.94 -42.16
C HIS A 75 -9.42 0.92 -41.16
N ASP A 76 -8.68 -0.18 -41.03
CA ASP A 76 -8.42 -0.98 -39.82
C ASP A 76 -9.52 -1.18 -38.77
N VAL A 77 -10.44 -2.11 -39.05
CA VAL A 77 -11.48 -2.61 -38.13
C VAL A 77 -10.91 -3.48 -36.97
N LYS A 78 -9.59 -3.71 -36.88
CA LYS A 78 -8.99 -4.59 -35.84
C LYS A 78 -8.89 -3.95 -34.45
N SER A 79 -8.49 -2.67 -34.37
CA SER A 79 -8.16 -1.97 -33.10
C SER A 79 -9.32 -1.96 -32.08
N SER A 80 -10.56 -1.84 -32.55
CA SER A 80 -11.73 -1.82 -31.66
C SER A 80 -12.01 -3.15 -30.94
N SER A 81 -11.51 -4.27 -31.48
CA SER A 81 -11.77 -5.60 -30.92
C SER A 81 -10.84 -5.95 -29.75
N SER A 82 -9.56 -5.62 -29.84
CA SER A 82 -8.58 -5.87 -28.78
C SER A 82 -8.73 -4.90 -27.61
N SER A 83 -9.00 -3.60 -27.88
CA SER A 83 -9.28 -2.61 -26.83
C SER A 83 -10.52 -2.95 -25.98
N SER A 84 -11.59 -3.43 -26.63
CA SER A 84 -12.76 -3.97 -25.92
C SER A 84 -12.43 -5.20 -25.07
N THR A 85 -11.42 -5.98 -25.45
CA THR A 85 -11.06 -7.23 -24.77
C THR A 85 -10.28 -6.99 -23.49
N TYR A 86 -9.21 -6.18 -23.49
CA TYR A 86 -8.48 -5.90 -22.24
C TYR A 86 -9.34 -5.14 -21.22
N THR A 87 -10.23 -4.25 -21.68
CA THR A 87 -11.13 -3.49 -20.80
C THR A 87 -12.09 -4.40 -20.03
N GLN A 88 -12.58 -5.47 -20.67
CA GLN A 88 -13.39 -6.51 -20.02
C GLN A 88 -12.58 -7.27 -18.96
N LEU A 89 -11.34 -7.67 -19.27
CA LEU A 89 -10.45 -8.36 -18.32
C LEU A 89 -10.14 -7.50 -17.08
N LEU A 90 -9.92 -6.19 -17.24
CA LEU A 90 -9.70 -5.28 -16.11
C LEU A 90 -10.96 -5.05 -15.27
N THR A 91 -12.13 -5.04 -15.92
CA THR A 91 -13.43 -5.00 -15.22
C THR A 91 -13.64 -6.26 -14.39
N GLU A 92 -13.34 -7.44 -14.95
CA GLU A 92 -13.41 -8.71 -14.21
C GLU A 92 -12.36 -8.77 -13.09
N ALA A 93 -11.11 -8.34 -13.35
CA ALA A 93 -10.05 -8.27 -12.33
C ALA A 93 -10.46 -7.40 -11.14
N THR A 94 -11.09 -6.25 -11.40
CA THR A 94 -11.63 -5.37 -10.36
C THR A 94 -12.74 -6.07 -9.57
N ALA A 95 -13.67 -6.76 -10.25
CA ALA A 95 -14.71 -7.55 -9.58
C ALA A 95 -14.14 -8.69 -8.72
N LYS A 96 -13.10 -9.37 -9.19
CA LYS A 96 -12.36 -10.42 -8.47
C LYS A 96 -11.66 -9.89 -7.23
N GLN A 97 -10.98 -8.74 -7.33
CA GLN A 97 -10.39 -8.05 -6.17
C GLN A 97 -11.46 -7.71 -5.12
N LEU A 98 -12.62 -7.19 -5.53
CA LEU A 98 -13.72 -6.85 -4.63
C LEU A 98 -14.37 -8.07 -3.97
N GLN A 99 -14.28 -9.25 -4.59
CA GLN A 99 -14.68 -10.54 -4.02
C GLN A 99 -13.62 -11.13 -3.06
N GLY A 100 -12.41 -10.55 -3.00
CA GLY A 100 -11.27 -11.09 -2.26
C GLY A 100 -10.46 -12.15 -3.02
N ASP A 101 -10.81 -12.45 -4.27
CA ASP A 101 -10.10 -13.38 -5.16
C ASP A 101 -8.97 -12.64 -5.89
N VAL A 102 -8.02 -12.14 -5.10
CA VAL A 102 -6.87 -11.35 -5.61
C VAL A 102 -5.95 -12.17 -6.52
N PRO A 103 -5.68 -13.47 -6.30
CA PRO A 103 -4.90 -14.28 -7.25
C PRO A 103 -5.51 -14.34 -8.65
N SER A 104 -6.85 -14.44 -8.76
CA SER A 104 -7.52 -14.37 -10.07
C SER A 104 -7.45 -12.96 -10.67
N ALA A 105 -7.57 -11.91 -9.86
CA ALA A 105 -7.42 -10.52 -10.30
C ALA A 105 -6.02 -10.25 -10.88
N ILE A 106 -4.95 -10.76 -10.23
CA ILE A 106 -3.57 -10.68 -10.71
C ILE A 106 -3.46 -11.33 -12.10
N LYS A 107 -3.97 -12.56 -12.24
CA LYS A 107 -3.91 -13.30 -13.51
C LYS A 107 -4.63 -12.55 -14.64
N LEU A 108 -5.85 -12.06 -14.41
CA LEU A 108 -6.63 -11.29 -15.39
C LEU A 108 -5.93 -9.97 -15.77
N THR A 109 -5.31 -9.30 -14.81
CA THR A 109 -4.55 -8.05 -15.05
C THR A 109 -3.29 -8.30 -15.88
N ILE A 110 -2.59 -9.42 -15.67
CA ILE A 110 -1.45 -9.82 -16.50
C ILE A 110 -1.90 -10.11 -17.93
N GLN A 111 -3.01 -10.84 -18.12
CA GLN A 111 -3.57 -11.12 -19.45
C GLN A 111 -4.00 -9.83 -20.19
N ALA A 112 -4.57 -8.86 -19.47
CA ALA A 112 -4.88 -7.54 -20.03
C ALA A 112 -3.61 -6.81 -20.49
N LEU A 113 -2.53 -6.84 -19.69
CA LEU A 113 -1.23 -6.23 -20.04
C LEU A 113 -0.52 -6.92 -21.20
N GLU A 114 -0.72 -8.23 -21.40
CA GLU A 114 -0.22 -8.95 -22.57
C GLU A 114 -0.89 -8.43 -23.85
N ILE A 115 -2.23 -8.36 -23.87
CA ILE A 115 -3.01 -7.81 -25.00
C ILE A 115 -2.63 -6.35 -25.29
N MET A 116 -2.59 -5.49 -24.27
CA MET A 116 -2.22 -4.08 -24.44
C MET A 116 -0.85 -3.91 -25.11
N LYS A 117 0.15 -4.74 -24.77
CA LYS A 117 1.49 -4.67 -25.36
C LYS A 117 1.53 -5.14 -26.80
N GLU A 118 0.70 -6.13 -27.17
CA GLU A 118 0.54 -6.53 -28.57
C GLU A 118 -0.09 -5.38 -29.39
N ASP A 119 -1.03 -4.62 -28.82
CA ASP A 119 -1.65 -3.45 -29.45
C ASP A 119 -0.71 -2.23 -29.56
N VAL A 120 0.21 -2.00 -28.60
CA VAL A 120 1.20 -0.88 -28.66
C VAL A 120 2.02 -0.92 -29.94
N HIS A 121 2.36 -2.10 -30.44
CA HIS A 121 3.15 -2.24 -31.67
C HIS A 121 2.42 -1.78 -32.95
N ALA A 122 1.17 -1.32 -32.85
CA ALA A 122 0.41 -0.76 -33.95
C ALA A 122 0.33 0.79 -33.97
N ASN A 123 0.40 1.49 -32.83
CA ASN A 123 0.18 2.95 -32.75
C ASN A 123 1.06 3.63 -31.68
N ASP A 124 1.83 4.65 -32.08
CA ASP A 124 2.69 5.49 -31.21
C ASP A 124 1.87 6.57 -30.44
N ASP A 125 0.82 6.18 -29.70
CA ASP A 125 -0.07 7.10 -28.97
C ASP A 125 0.23 7.17 -27.45
N ASP A 126 0.46 8.39 -26.94
CA ASP A 126 0.77 8.72 -25.53
C ASP A 126 -0.34 8.28 -24.55
N ASP A 127 -1.58 8.18 -25.02
CA ASP A 127 -2.74 7.70 -24.25
C ASP A 127 -2.62 6.19 -23.92
N ASN A 128 -2.09 5.37 -24.83
CA ASN A 128 -1.90 3.93 -24.62
C ASN A 128 -0.79 3.65 -23.59
N GLU A 129 0.30 4.43 -23.63
CA GLU A 129 1.36 4.37 -22.60
C GLU A 129 0.79 4.72 -21.21
N ASN A 130 -0.09 5.72 -21.12
CA ASN A 130 -0.79 6.02 -19.87
C ASN A 130 -1.69 4.85 -19.43
N GLU A 131 -2.50 4.24 -20.31
CA GLU A 131 -3.36 3.10 -19.96
C GLU A 131 -2.59 1.88 -19.43
N ILE A 132 -1.44 1.58 -20.05
CA ILE A 132 -0.53 0.54 -19.57
C ILE A 132 0.03 0.90 -18.19
N ALA A 133 0.41 2.17 -17.98
CA ALA A 133 0.86 2.64 -16.68
C ALA A 133 -0.27 2.64 -15.62
N GLU A 134 -1.54 2.91 -15.99
CA GLU A 134 -2.71 2.68 -15.11
C GLU A 134 -2.74 1.23 -14.64
N THR A 135 -2.55 0.31 -15.57
CA THR A 135 -2.77 -1.12 -15.37
C THR A 135 -1.62 -1.78 -14.61
N ILE A 136 -0.37 -1.35 -14.85
CA ILE A 136 0.78 -1.77 -14.04
C ILE A 136 0.67 -1.22 -12.60
N LEU A 137 0.20 0.03 -12.42
CA LEU A 137 -0.08 0.59 -11.09
C LEU A 137 -1.18 -0.20 -10.36
N PHE A 138 -2.18 -0.71 -11.09
CA PHE A 138 -3.21 -1.59 -10.54
C PHE A 138 -2.62 -2.96 -10.15
N LEU A 139 -1.85 -3.59 -11.03
CA LEU A 139 -1.16 -4.86 -10.75
C LEU A 139 -0.29 -4.79 -9.49
N GLY A 140 0.49 -3.72 -9.32
CA GLY A 140 1.29 -3.51 -8.11
C GLY A 140 0.46 -3.46 -6.83
N LYS A 141 -0.75 -2.88 -6.87
CA LYS A 141 -1.68 -2.86 -5.72
C LYS A 141 -2.22 -4.26 -5.41
N LEU A 142 -2.49 -5.07 -6.42
CA LEU A 142 -2.90 -6.47 -6.21
C LEU A 142 -1.77 -7.28 -5.57
N TYR A 143 -0.52 -7.08 -6.00
CA TYR A 143 0.64 -7.69 -5.34
C TYR A 143 0.81 -7.25 -3.88
N GLN A 144 0.52 -5.97 -3.54
CA GLN A 144 0.50 -5.52 -2.14
C GLN A 144 -0.56 -6.25 -1.30
N LEU A 145 -1.75 -6.49 -1.84
CA LEU A 145 -2.82 -7.23 -1.14
C LEU A 145 -2.43 -8.69 -0.85
N GLU A 146 -1.66 -9.32 -1.75
CA GLU A 146 -1.10 -10.67 -1.56
C GLU A 146 0.23 -10.68 -0.77
N ASN A 147 0.69 -9.54 -0.25
CA ASN A 147 1.97 -9.36 0.45
C ASN A 147 3.21 -9.72 -0.40
N GLN A 148 3.10 -9.69 -1.73
CA GLN A 148 4.19 -9.93 -2.68
C GLN A 148 4.94 -8.62 -2.96
N PHE A 149 5.62 -8.09 -1.93
CA PHE A 149 6.14 -6.73 -1.96
C PHE A 149 7.26 -6.51 -2.99
N GLU A 150 8.06 -7.52 -3.32
CA GLU A 150 9.06 -7.45 -4.40
C GLU A 150 8.41 -7.25 -5.78
N ASN A 151 7.38 -8.05 -6.10
CA ASN A 151 6.60 -7.91 -7.34
C ASN A 151 5.85 -6.56 -7.39
N ALA A 152 5.41 -6.07 -6.23
CA ALA A 152 4.78 -4.76 -6.10
C ALA A 152 5.79 -3.63 -6.38
N VAL A 153 7.01 -3.69 -5.84
CA VAL A 153 8.09 -2.73 -6.12
C VAL A 153 8.35 -2.67 -7.62
N GLU A 154 8.62 -3.80 -8.28
CA GLU A 154 8.89 -3.85 -9.72
C GLU A 154 7.74 -3.24 -10.55
N SER A 155 6.50 -3.49 -10.14
CA SER A 155 5.31 -2.92 -10.79
C SER A 155 5.25 -1.40 -10.61
N PHE A 156 5.42 -0.88 -9.38
CA PHE A 156 5.34 0.57 -9.14
C PHE A 156 6.49 1.35 -9.76
N GLU A 157 7.69 0.76 -9.87
CA GLU A 157 8.81 1.39 -10.59
C GLU A 157 8.51 1.50 -12.09
N LYS A 158 8.03 0.43 -12.73
CA LYS A 158 7.60 0.48 -14.14
C LYS A 158 6.47 1.49 -14.37
N ALA A 159 5.47 1.54 -13.49
CA ALA A 159 4.39 2.51 -13.60
C ALA A 159 4.88 3.95 -13.42
N ARG A 160 5.76 4.21 -12.44
CA ARG A 160 6.42 5.52 -12.22
C ARG A 160 7.13 5.97 -13.49
N ASP A 161 7.95 5.10 -14.07
CA ASP A 161 8.82 5.46 -15.20
C ASP A 161 7.99 5.78 -16.45
N LEU A 162 6.90 5.03 -16.71
CA LEU A 162 5.94 5.33 -17.78
C LEU A 162 5.14 6.62 -17.54
N PHE A 163 4.89 7.02 -16.29
CA PHE A 163 4.29 8.34 -16.02
C PHE A 163 5.26 9.51 -16.23
N ASP A 164 6.58 9.26 -16.16
CA ASP A 164 7.65 10.26 -16.29
C ASP A 164 8.12 10.44 -17.75
N SER A 165 8.08 9.37 -18.57
CA SER A 165 8.44 9.37 -19.99
C SER A 165 7.48 10.17 -20.89
N GLY A 166 6.20 10.25 -20.51
CA GLY A 166 5.13 10.83 -21.32
C GLY A 166 5.32 12.33 -21.59
N SER A 167 5.38 12.70 -22.87
CA SER A 167 5.62 14.10 -23.29
C SER A 167 4.45 15.05 -22.99
N SER A 168 3.22 14.54 -22.79
CA SER A 168 2.01 15.35 -22.58
C SER A 168 1.54 15.36 -21.11
N GLY A 169 2.46 15.51 -20.16
CA GLY A 169 2.21 15.39 -18.72
C GLY A 169 1.33 16.48 -18.08
N GLY A 170 0.00 16.40 -18.28
CA GLY A 170 -1.00 17.17 -17.54
C GLY A 170 -1.04 16.85 -16.04
N SER A 171 -1.73 17.67 -15.24
CA SER A 171 -1.79 17.53 -13.77
C SER A 171 -2.26 16.14 -13.31
N SER A 172 -3.14 15.48 -14.08
CA SER A 172 -3.58 14.10 -13.83
C SER A 172 -2.42 13.10 -13.92
N ARG A 173 -1.63 13.09 -15.01
CA ARG A 173 -0.49 12.16 -15.16
C ARG A 173 0.56 12.39 -14.06
N LYS A 174 0.86 13.65 -13.73
CA LYS A 174 1.76 14.01 -12.61
C LYS A 174 1.24 13.53 -11.25
N LYS A 175 -0.08 13.57 -11.02
CA LYS A 175 -0.69 12.99 -9.81
C LYS A 175 -0.51 11.47 -9.74
N ARG A 176 -0.61 10.77 -10.88
CA ARG A 176 -0.43 9.32 -11.00
C ARG A 176 1.03 8.90 -10.81
N TYR A 177 1.98 9.69 -11.34
CA TYR A 177 3.40 9.60 -11.03
C TYR A 177 3.67 9.63 -9.51
N PHE A 178 3.25 10.67 -8.79
CA PHE A 178 3.45 10.72 -7.33
C PHE A 178 2.69 9.61 -6.59
N THR A 179 1.48 9.26 -7.04
CA THR A 179 0.72 8.12 -6.49
C THR A 179 1.49 6.81 -6.58
N SER A 180 2.14 6.52 -7.71
CA SER A 180 2.99 5.33 -7.87
C SER A 180 4.18 5.34 -6.90
N ILE A 181 4.79 6.51 -6.66
CA ILE A 181 5.90 6.69 -5.71
C ILE A 181 5.43 6.48 -4.26
N THR A 182 4.21 6.90 -3.88
CA THR A 182 3.64 6.59 -2.56
C THR A 182 3.45 5.08 -2.37
N HIS A 183 2.94 4.36 -3.37
CA HIS A 183 2.77 2.91 -3.28
C HIS A 183 4.11 2.15 -3.30
N LEU A 184 5.09 2.62 -4.08
CA LEU A 184 6.47 2.15 -4.06
C LEU A 184 7.10 2.30 -2.67
N ALA A 185 6.95 3.48 -2.05
CA ALA A 185 7.44 3.74 -0.69
C ALA A 185 6.80 2.80 0.35
N TYR A 186 5.52 2.44 0.18
CA TYR A 186 4.86 1.45 1.02
C TYR A 186 5.46 0.05 0.84
N ALA A 187 5.60 -0.45 -0.38
CA ALA A 187 6.20 -1.77 -0.60
C ALA A 187 7.65 -1.83 -0.07
N GLN A 188 8.42 -0.75 -0.24
CA GLN A 188 9.77 -0.60 0.34
C GLN A 188 9.77 -0.58 1.87
N LYS A 189 8.76 0.02 2.53
CA LYS A 189 8.61 0.02 4.00
C LYS A 189 8.39 -1.40 4.51
N GLU A 190 7.50 -2.17 3.88
CA GLU A 190 7.22 -3.57 4.28
C GLU A 190 8.44 -4.49 4.05
N LEU A 191 9.28 -4.20 3.04
CA LEU A 191 10.59 -4.83 2.83
C LEU A 191 11.70 -4.30 3.77
N GLY A 192 11.39 -3.47 4.76
CA GLY A 192 12.37 -2.92 5.71
C GLY A 192 13.32 -1.86 5.14
N GLN A 193 13.12 -1.40 3.89
CA GLN A 193 13.97 -0.44 3.19
C GLN A 193 13.67 1.02 3.61
N TYR A 194 13.62 1.26 4.92
CA TYR A 194 13.07 2.48 5.53
C TYR A 194 13.70 3.79 5.02
N ASN A 195 15.01 3.81 4.72
CA ASN A 195 15.70 5.02 4.21
C ASN A 195 15.34 5.36 2.75
N VAL A 196 14.95 4.38 1.93
CA VAL A 196 14.48 4.62 0.56
C VAL A 196 13.01 5.04 0.61
N SER A 197 12.22 4.33 1.41
CA SER A 197 10.82 4.65 1.71
C SER A 197 10.63 6.08 2.26
N GLU A 198 11.43 6.52 3.24
CA GLU A 198 11.38 7.88 3.83
C GLU A 198 11.57 8.96 2.75
N ARG A 199 12.52 8.76 1.83
CA ARG A 199 12.77 9.69 0.71
C ARG A 199 11.62 9.71 -0.30
N ASN A 200 11.09 8.54 -0.66
CA ASN A 200 10.01 8.43 -1.64
C ASN A 200 8.69 9.02 -1.12
N TYR A 201 8.32 8.78 0.15
CA TYR A 201 7.16 9.44 0.77
C TYR A 201 7.31 10.97 0.81
N LEU A 202 8.47 11.48 1.24
CA LEU A 202 8.71 12.94 1.30
C LEU A 202 8.67 13.59 -0.09
N TYR A 203 9.21 12.94 -1.10
CA TYR A 203 9.18 13.42 -2.49
C TYR A 203 7.76 13.42 -3.06
N SER A 204 7.02 12.32 -2.89
CA SER A 204 5.63 12.21 -3.32
C SER A 204 4.72 13.22 -2.62
N LEU A 205 4.83 13.35 -1.29
CA LEU A 205 4.01 14.26 -0.51
C LEU A 205 4.12 15.70 -1.02
N LYS A 206 5.35 16.20 -1.22
CA LYS A 206 5.60 17.53 -1.76
C LYS A 206 4.96 17.73 -3.15
N GLY A 207 4.95 16.70 -4.00
CA GLY A 207 4.30 16.73 -5.30
C GLY A 207 2.78 16.79 -5.21
N LEU A 208 2.18 15.94 -4.38
CA LEU A 208 0.73 15.87 -4.17
C LEU A 208 0.18 17.13 -3.48
N GLU A 209 0.91 17.70 -2.52
CA GLU A 209 0.56 18.98 -1.89
C GLU A 209 0.46 20.12 -2.93
N ILE A 210 1.38 20.18 -3.90
CA ILE A 210 1.35 21.20 -4.96
C ILE A 210 0.19 20.97 -5.94
N LEU A 211 -0.12 19.71 -6.27
CA LEU A 211 -1.14 19.37 -7.28
C LEU A 211 -2.58 19.40 -6.76
N GLY A 212 -2.79 19.03 -5.48
CA GLY A 212 -4.13 18.86 -4.91
C GLY A 212 -4.26 19.25 -3.44
N GLY A 213 -3.17 19.63 -2.76
CA GLY A 213 -3.21 20.01 -1.35
C GLY A 213 -3.82 18.94 -0.44
N TYR A 214 -4.39 19.36 0.68
CA TYR A 214 -4.98 18.48 1.69
C TYR A 214 -6.47 18.16 1.46
N THR A 215 -7.09 18.70 0.40
CA THR A 215 -8.38 18.18 -0.09
C THR A 215 -8.22 16.82 -0.76
N ASP A 216 -7.04 16.52 -1.31
CA ASP A 216 -6.77 15.26 -1.98
C ASP A 216 -6.54 14.09 -1.00
N GLY A 217 -7.19 12.95 -1.28
CA GLY A 217 -7.05 11.74 -0.49
C GLY A 217 -5.63 11.15 -0.51
N MET A 218 -4.89 11.30 -1.63
CA MET A 218 -3.53 10.75 -1.73
C MET A 218 -2.50 11.54 -0.93
N THR A 219 -2.61 12.87 -0.85
CA THR A 219 -1.79 13.69 0.07
C THR A 219 -1.96 13.20 1.51
N ASN A 220 -3.22 13.09 1.95
CA ASN A 220 -3.60 12.64 3.29
C ASN A 220 -3.12 11.22 3.61
N HIS A 221 -3.26 10.29 2.67
CA HIS A 221 -2.76 8.92 2.79
C HIS A 221 -1.21 8.89 2.88
N THR A 222 -0.52 9.71 2.08
CA THR A 222 0.95 9.79 2.07
C THR A 222 1.50 10.34 3.39
N CYS A 223 0.86 11.38 3.97
CA CYS A 223 1.18 11.85 5.32
C CYS A 223 1.01 10.74 6.38
N TYR A 224 -0.12 10.03 6.34
CA TYR A 224 -0.39 8.96 7.30
C TYR A 224 0.65 7.84 7.21
N GLU A 225 0.93 7.31 6.02
CA GLU A 225 1.93 6.25 5.84
C GLU A 225 3.35 6.68 6.23
N LEU A 226 3.73 7.94 5.99
CA LEU A 226 5.00 8.50 6.48
C LEU A 226 5.06 8.51 8.02
N SER A 227 3.96 8.85 8.69
CA SER A 227 3.90 8.76 10.16
C SER A 227 4.00 7.32 10.67
N GLN A 228 3.41 6.34 9.95
CA GLN A 228 3.52 4.92 10.29
C GLN A 228 4.95 4.39 10.07
N LEU A 229 5.63 4.82 9.00
CA LEU A 229 7.05 4.56 8.76
C LEU A 229 7.93 5.10 9.90
N TYR A 230 7.63 6.29 10.42
CA TYR A 230 8.33 6.83 11.58
C TYR A 230 8.02 6.08 12.87
N LYS A 231 6.76 5.68 13.08
CA LYS A 231 6.33 4.85 14.23
C LYS A 231 7.05 3.50 14.25
N ALA A 232 7.15 2.82 13.10
CA ALA A 232 7.86 1.55 12.94
C ALA A 232 9.37 1.64 13.25
N GLN A 233 9.96 2.83 13.12
CA GLN A 233 11.37 3.11 13.44
C GLN A 233 11.59 3.71 14.83
N HIS A 234 10.56 3.75 15.70
CA HIS A 234 10.58 4.43 16.99
C HIS A 234 10.95 5.94 16.91
N LYS A 235 10.79 6.55 15.73
CA LYS A 235 11.00 7.99 15.48
C LYS A 235 9.75 8.79 15.89
N PHE A 236 9.21 8.56 17.09
CA PHE A 236 7.87 9.02 17.50
C PHE A 236 7.65 10.53 17.38
N ARG A 237 8.66 11.36 17.71
CA ARG A 237 8.58 12.83 17.53
C ARG A 237 8.31 13.20 16.06
N LYS A 238 9.07 12.65 15.10
CA LYS A 238 8.82 12.85 13.66
C LYS A 238 7.43 12.38 13.22
N ALA A 239 6.92 11.30 13.80
CA ALA A 239 5.57 10.80 13.49
C ALA A 239 4.49 11.79 13.96
N ILE A 240 4.66 12.39 15.14
CA ILE A 240 3.79 13.44 15.69
C ILE A 240 3.86 14.68 14.80
N ASP A 241 5.06 15.18 14.47
CA ASP A 241 5.25 16.39 13.63
C ASP A 241 4.47 16.30 12.30
N VAL A 242 4.50 15.13 11.65
CA VAL A 242 3.76 14.87 10.39
C VAL A 242 2.25 14.87 10.61
N LEU A 243 1.76 14.19 11.65
CA LEU A 243 0.31 14.12 11.92
C LEU A 243 -0.26 15.44 12.44
N GLU A 244 0.50 16.24 13.20
CA GLU A 244 0.08 17.59 13.60
C GLU A 244 0.02 18.54 12.39
N THR A 245 1.01 18.48 11.50
CA THR A 245 0.99 19.24 10.23
C THR A 245 -0.23 18.86 9.38
N MET A 246 -0.49 17.56 9.21
CA MET A 246 -1.65 17.04 8.50
C MET A 246 -2.97 17.50 9.14
N LYS A 247 -3.08 17.40 10.47
CA LYS A 247 -4.26 17.83 11.24
C LYS A 247 -4.51 19.32 11.14
N MET A 248 -3.47 20.15 11.16
CA MET A 248 -3.58 21.60 10.96
C MET A 248 -4.12 21.91 9.56
N ASN A 249 -3.53 21.33 8.52
CA ASN A 249 -3.94 21.59 7.15
C ASN A 249 -5.37 21.09 6.85
N LEU A 250 -5.74 19.89 7.33
CA LEU A 250 -7.12 19.40 7.27
C LEU A 250 -8.09 20.31 8.04
N SER A 251 -7.70 20.83 9.21
CA SER A 251 -8.52 21.77 10.00
C SER A 251 -8.77 23.08 9.26
N ASN A 252 -7.81 23.56 8.48
CA ASN A 252 -7.93 24.78 7.68
C ASN A 252 -8.87 24.59 6.47
N VAL A 253 -8.94 23.37 5.93
CA VAL A 253 -9.75 23.04 4.74
C VAL A 253 -11.19 22.63 5.10
N PHE A 254 -11.34 21.73 6.09
CA PHE A 254 -12.63 21.10 6.44
C PHE A 254 -13.22 21.57 7.77
N GLY A 255 -12.45 22.31 8.58
CA GLY A 255 -12.84 22.72 9.93
C GLY A 255 -12.47 21.70 11.01
N LYS A 256 -12.29 22.20 12.24
CA LYS A 256 -11.76 21.44 13.39
C LYS A 256 -12.64 20.27 13.86
N THR A 257 -13.92 20.27 13.49
CA THR A 257 -14.92 19.25 13.84
C THR A 257 -15.13 18.20 12.76
N ASP A 258 -14.42 18.28 11.63
CA ASP A 258 -14.55 17.28 10.57
C ASP A 258 -14.03 15.91 11.02
N SER A 259 -14.70 14.85 10.56
CA SER A 259 -14.36 13.46 10.89
C SER A 259 -12.90 13.10 10.57
N LYS A 260 -12.33 13.59 9.47
CA LYS A 260 -10.94 13.33 9.06
C LYS A 260 -9.94 13.98 10.02
N VAL A 261 -10.27 15.17 10.54
CA VAL A 261 -9.46 15.89 11.55
C VAL A 261 -9.52 15.16 12.90
N LEU A 262 -10.72 14.75 13.32
CA LEU A 262 -10.93 14.11 14.61
C LEU A 262 -10.30 12.71 14.69
N GLN A 263 -10.26 11.96 13.59
CA GLN A 263 -9.58 10.66 13.50
C GLN A 263 -8.08 10.73 13.83
N LEU A 264 -7.42 11.86 13.58
CA LEU A 264 -6.00 12.01 13.91
C LEU A 264 -5.73 12.14 15.42
N ASN A 265 -6.75 12.44 16.24
CA ASN A 265 -6.59 12.56 17.69
C ASN A 265 -6.19 11.23 18.35
N SER A 266 -6.73 10.09 17.90
CA SER A 266 -6.38 8.79 18.47
C SER A 266 -4.95 8.37 18.12
N GLU A 267 -4.52 8.61 16.88
CA GLU A 267 -3.15 8.28 16.45
C GLU A 267 -2.11 9.19 17.13
N LEU A 268 -2.40 10.49 17.26
CA LEU A 268 -1.55 11.41 18.03
C LEU A 268 -1.46 11.01 19.51
N ALA A 269 -2.58 10.66 20.15
CA ALA A 269 -2.58 10.19 21.54
C ALA A 269 -1.75 8.90 21.72
N ASN A 270 -1.89 7.94 20.80
CA ASN A 270 -1.09 6.71 20.80
C ASN A 270 0.42 7.01 20.68
N LEU A 271 0.81 7.91 19.76
CA LEU A 271 2.20 8.31 19.58
C LEU A 271 2.78 9.06 20.78
N LEU A 272 2.00 9.89 21.46
CA LEU A 272 2.42 10.60 22.67
C LEU A 272 2.70 9.63 23.83
N ILE A 273 1.86 8.62 24.03
CA ILE A 273 2.08 7.56 25.03
C ILE A 273 3.35 6.75 24.69
N LEU A 274 3.57 6.43 23.41
CA LEU A 274 4.78 5.74 22.95
C LEU A 274 6.06 6.58 23.15
N LEU A 275 5.97 7.90 22.96
CA LEU A 275 7.06 8.83 23.25
C LEU A 275 7.37 8.89 24.75
N GLU A 276 6.37 9.06 25.60
CA GLU A 276 6.54 9.14 27.06
C GLU A 276 7.17 7.84 27.61
N THR A 277 6.66 6.69 27.19
CA THR A 277 7.21 5.38 27.60
C THR A 277 8.65 5.16 27.13
N GLN A 278 9.03 5.68 25.96
CA GLN A 278 10.41 5.67 25.49
C GLN A 278 11.31 6.57 26.36
N GLU A 279 10.87 7.79 26.66
CA GLU A 279 11.63 8.75 27.47
C GLU A 279 11.84 8.24 28.91
N GLN A 280 10.79 7.71 29.55
CA GLN A 280 10.89 7.06 30.87
C GLN A 280 11.82 5.83 30.86
N SER A 281 11.94 5.12 29.73
CA SER A 281 12.83 3.96 29.61
C SER A 281 14.30 4.37 29.48
N GLN A 282 14.57 5.55 28.90
CA GLN A 282 15.92 6.13 28.82
C GLN A 282 16.35 6.71 30.16
N GLU A 283 15.45 7.36 30.90
CA GLU A 283 15.73 7.90 32.25
C GLU A 283 16.05 6.79 33.28
N LYS A 284 15.43 5.61 33.15
CA LYS A 284 15.66 4.45 34.01
C LYS A 284 16.99 3.70 33.76
N GLN A 285 17.88 4.21 32.90
CA GLN A 285 19.27 3.72 32.78
C GLN A 285 20.30 4.72 33.34
N PRO A 286 20.38 4.93 34.67
CA PRO A 286 21.49 5.65 35.27
C PRO A 286 22.78 4.81 35.24
N SER A 287 23.72 5.23 34.39
CA SER A 287 25.17 5.20 34.65
C SER A 287 25.74 4.05 35.52
N SER A 288 25.66 2.81 35.03
CA SER A 288 26.45 1.67 35.55
C SER A 288 27.94 1.77 35.14
N SER A 289 28.54 2.93 35.39
CA SER A 289 29.92 3.29 35.05
C SER A 289 30.65 3.98 36.22
N ALA A 290 29.95 4.22 37.35
CA ALA A 290 30.50 4.86 38.55
C ALA A 290 30.98 3.83 39.62
N VAL A 291 31.52 2.70 39.15
CA VAL A 291 32.12 1.61 39.94
C VAL A 291 33.20 1.03 39.00
N ILE A 292 34.52 1.11 39.20
CA ILE A 292 35.38 1.23 40.40
C ILE A 292 36.61 2.08 40.04
N MET A 293 37.01 3.05 40.89
CA MET A 293 38.43 3.42 41.12
C MET A 293 38.58 4.03 42.53
N ASN A 294 38.92 3.17 43.48
CA ASN A 294 39.60 3.50 44.74
C ASN A 294 41.00 2.87 44.68
#